data_AF-A0A9D8T2R6-F1
#
_entry.id   AF-A0A9D8T2R6-F1
#
_cell.length_a   1.000
_cell.length_b   1.000
_cell.length_c   1.000
_cell.angle_alpha   90.00
_cell.angle_beta   90.00
_cell.angle_gamma   90.00
#
_symmetry.space_group_name_H-M   'P 1'
#
loop_
_entity.id
_entity.type
_entity.pdbx_description
1 polymer ?
#
loop_
_entity_poly.entity_id
_entity_poly.type
_entity_poly.pdbx_seq_one_letter_code
_entity_poly.pdbx_strand_id
1 'polypeptide(L)'
;MRLNKITFLILLASLLFSGAGATLSAQNYWNVMSQKRYAQMSQFERVQYEKARKLLQDRQYRAAATEFDRFRIQYKESPVLPYIVFLCGYSYHCAKDRFKAIGYYNEIIDFYPGEIEAAAVALYYRGVAQFDNGDITAGMTTMKQLLDDPEYKKQPVAASASLSLVWNYWRNKEPERAETYLKLIYETHYGSEAGRDARNYYIASCASTGKLLSAYPVWYIRANQQQLKDKKITLPELRVRMVNEAYDVLWQHYNHYFNRDDLIFKYRGGKKRGPDPKKVFWAFFRVNKEHYESTGKLWDYYYRAIEFAAYYGVISGQDLDTLVSQAMDFILKTPNTKDKNGNLVDNQQNRLVALVEMLFRRYAFARAGYVNTRIKDDKIRTWNEYRVLEGLKKWDEALVLLEQISGKYASDAAMVAKCGWATASIYHYQKKKYDEAIKVYQSIGQPPGTLWRIADCHRLKGDIESSAMSYNEIENAFPAEGAKAALARGILYERAGNKTRAIAEFRRIMKVYPKHRHETSQAHQRLESLGVDATGLGAVDEAY
;
A
#
# COMPACT_ATOMS: atom_id res chain seq x y z
N MET A 1 -13.91 26.61 -42.25
CA MET A 1 -12.51 26.13 -42.33
C MET A 1 -12.35 25.04 -41.28
N ARG A 2 -12.08 23.75 -41.57
CA ARG A 2 -11.14 23.11 -42.52
C ARG A 2 -9.72 23.72 -42.38
N LEU A 3 -8.63 22.98 -42.10
CA LEU A 3 -8.46 21.52 -42.03
C LEU A 3 -7.20 21.12 -41.20
N ASN A 4 -7.25 19.93 -40.57
CA ASN A 4 -6.17 18.98 -40.21
C ASN A 4 -4.76 19.43 -39.78
N LYS A 5 -4.32 18.88 -38.62
CA LYS A 5 -3.34 17.77 -38.62
C LYS A 5 -3.75 16.61 -37.71
N ILE A 6 -3.60 15.40 -38.25
CA ILE A 6 -3.84 14.06 -37.68
C ILE A 6 -2.64 13.22 -38.20
N THR A 7 -2.09 12.19 -37.54
CA THR A 7 -2.55 11.37 -36.38
C THR A 7 -1.37 11.23 -35.36
N PHE A 8 -1.31 10.33 -34.36
CA PHE A 8 -1.43 8.87 -34.38
C PHE A 8 -2.10 8.31 -33.11
N LEU A 9 -3.16 7.53 -33.29
CA LEU A 9 -3.82 6.74 -32.25
C LEU A 9 -3.37 5.27 -32.35
N ILE A 10 -2.97 4.68 -31.23
CA ILE A 10 -3.14 3.24 -30.93
C ILE A 10 -3.53 3.18 -29.44
N LEU A 11 -4.74 3.57 -29.04
CA LEU A 11 -5.91 2.68 -29.02
C LEU A 11 -5.62 1.33 -28.33
N LEU A 12 -5.87 1.28 -27.01
CA LEU A 12 -6.02 0.04 -26.25
C LEU A 12 -7.11 -0.81 -26.89
N ALA A 13 -6.76 -1.93 -27.51
CA ALA A 13 -7.70 -2.85 -28.15
C ALA A 13 -7.39 -4.33 -27.88
N SER A 14 -7.23 -4.69 -26.61
CA SER A 14 -7.30 -6.10 -26.16
C SER A 14 -7.69 -6.21 -24.68
N LEU A 15 -8.74 -5.49 -24.27
CA LEU A 15 -9.26 -5.48 -22.89
C LEU A 15 -10.79 -5.66 -22.87
N LEU A 16 -11.25 -6.64 -23.64
CA LEU A 16 -12.63 -7.14 -23.64
C LEU A 16 -12.61 -8.68 -23.72
N PHE A 17 -12.10 -9.28 -22.63
CA PHE A 17 -12.46 -10.62 -22.10
C PHE A 17 -11.64 -10.98 -20.84
N SER A 18 -10.67 -10.13 -20.47
CA SER A 18 -10.08 -10.11 -19.12
C SER A 18 -11.14 -9.74 -18.08
N GLY A 19 -11.68 -10.76 -17.40
CA GLY A 19 -12.48 -10.54 -16.19
C GLY A 19 -11.65 -9.83 -15.12
N ALA A 20 -12.19 -8.75 -14.53
CA ALA A 20 -11.52 -8.02 -13.45
C ALA A 20 -11.35 -8.92 -12.21
N GLY A 21 -10.12 -9.41 -12.03
CA GLY A 21 -9.74 -10.41 -11.03
C GLY A 21 -8.26 -10.79 -11.07
N ALA A 22 -7.37 -9.90 -11.51
CA ALA A 22 -5.93 -10.15 -11.51
C ALA A 22 -5.23 -9.32 -10.43
N THR A 23 -4.92 -9.96 -9.30
CA THR A 23 -3.69 -9.81 -8.52
C THR A 23 -3.55 -11.04 -7.61
N LEU A 24 -3.17 -12.16 -8.23
CA LEU A 24 -1.91 -12.76 -7.81
C LEU A 24 -0.86 -12.31 -8.84
N SER A 25 0.43 -12.38 -8.53
CA SER A 25 1.46 -12.15 -9.56
C SER A 25 1.18 -13.03 -10.79
N ALA A 26 1.23 -12.45 -12.00
CA ALA A 26 0.97 -13.19 -13.24
C ALA A 26 2.14 -14.13 -13.50
N GLN A 27 2.11 -15.29 -12.82
CA GLN A 27 3.24 -16.19 -12.73
C GLN A 27 3.49 -16.78 -14.12
N ASN A 28 4.73 -16.61 -14.60
CA ASN A 28 5.13 -16.98 -15.96
C ASN A 28 5.30 -18.51 -16.09
N TYR A 29 4.22 -19.28 -15.92
CA TYR A 29 4.24 -20.74 -16.06
C TYR A 29 4.68 -21.19 -17.46
N TRP A 30 4.60 -20.31 -18.48
CA TRP A 30 5.16 -20.58 -19.79
C TRP A 30 6.68 -20.75 -19.81
N ASN A 31 7.41 -20.24 -18.80
CA ASN A 31 8.86 -20.40 -18.67
C ASN A 31 9.22 -21.79 -18.09
N VAL A 32 8.73 -22.85 -18.74
CA VAL A 32 8.93 -24.25 -18.35
C VAL A 32 10.37 -24.73 -18.55
N MET A 33 11.20 -23.97 -19.29
CA MET A 33 12.58 -24.34 -19.59
C MET A 33 13.53 -23.89 -18.46
N SER A 34 13.66 -24.75 -17.45
CA SER A 34 14.60 -24.54 -16.34
C SER A 34 16.06 -24.75 -16.78
N GLN A 35 17.01 -24.21 -16.00
CA GLN A 35 18.46 -24.41 -16.23
C GLN A 35 18.84 -25.89 -16.32
N LYS A 36 18.21 -26.76 -15.52
CA LYS A 36 18.42 -28.21 -15.56
C LYS A 36 18.00 -28.81 -16.92
N ARG A 37 16.87 -28.39 -17.47
CA ARG A 37 16.36 -28.84 -18.79
C ARG A 37 17.23 -28.31 -19.92
N TYR A 38 17.58 -27.03 -19.88
CA TYR A 38 18.49 -26.43 -20.85
C TYR A 38 19.86 -27.13 -20.87
N ALA A 39 20.35 -27.58 -19.71
CA ALA A 39 21.58 -28.36 -19.60
C ALA A 39 21.48 -29.77 -20.25
N GLN A 40 20.29 -30.37 -20.32
CA GLN A 40 20.07 -31.67 -20.98
C GLN A 40 20.09 -31.59 -22.51
N MET A 41 19.87 -30.40 -23.10
CA MET A 41 20.02 -30.18 -24.54
C MET A 41 21.49 -30.24 -24.98
N SER A 42 21.74 -30.86 -26.13
CA SER A 42 22.97 -30.73 -26.91
C SER A 42 23.18 -29.29 -27.43
N GLN A 43 24.38 -29.01 -27.95
CA GLN A 43 24.68 -27.68 -28.51
C GLN A 43 23.76 -27.32 -29.68
N PHE A 44 23.44 -28.27 -30.56
CA PHE A 44 22.56 -28.03 -31.71
C PHE A 44 21.10 -27.76 -31.29
N GLU A 45 20.59 -28.52 -30.32
CA GLU A 45 19.28 -28.27 -29.71
C GLU A 45 19.22 -26.87 -29.09
N ARG A 46 20.22 -26.47 -28.28
CA ARG A 46 20.27 -25.13 -27.66
C ARG A 46 20.22 -24.01 -28.70
N VAL A 47 20.95 -24.13 -29.81
CA VAL A 47 20.95 -23.13 -30.89
C VAL A 47 19.55 -22.99 -31.50
N GLN A 48 18.86 -24.10 -31.79
CA GLN A 48 17.51 -24.05 -32.35
C GLN A 48 16.46 -23.57 -31.34
N TYR A 49 16.57 -23.99 -30.09
CA TYR A 49 15.71 -23.53 -29.00
C TYR A 49 15.84 -22.01 -28.79
N GLU A 50 17.05 -21.47 -28.71
CA GLU A 50 17.26 -20.02 -28.52
C GLU A 50 16.77 -19.21 -29.72
N LYS A 51 16.88 -19.72 -30.95
CA LYS A 51 16.27 -19.12 -32.14
C LYS A 51 14.73 -19.03 -32.00
N ALA A 52 14.07 -20.12 -31.62
CA ALA A 52 12.61 -20.14 -31.44
C ALA A 52 12.16 -19.26 -30.26
N ARG A 53 12.89 -19.31 -29.14
CA ARG A 53 12.68 -18.47 -27.95
C ARG A 53 12.83 -16.98 -28.25
N LYS A 54 13.82 -16.59 -29.06
CA LYS A 54 13.99 -15.20 -29.49
C LYS A 54 12.76 -14.71 -30.27
N LEU A 55 12.24 -15.50 -31.21
CA LEU A 55 11.01 -15.16 -31.93
C LEU A 55 9.80 -15.01 -30.99
N LEU A 56 9.71 -15.84 -29.94
CA LEU A 56 8.65 -15.74 -28.93
C LEU A 56 8.77 -14.44 -28.11
N GLN A 57 9.99 -14.06 -27.71
CA GLN A 57 10.28 -12.79 -27.02
C GLN A 57 9.98 -11.57 -27.91
N ASP A 58 10.36 -11.64 -29.19
CA ASP A 58 10.11 -10.64 -30.22
C ASP A 58 8.62 -10.62 -30.68
N ARG A 59 7.74 -11.39 -30.01
CA ARG A 59 6.29 -11.53 -30.25
C ARG A 59 5.90 -12.06 -31.63
N GLN A 60 6.83 -12.70 -32.33
CA GLN A 60 6.63 -13.32 -33.65
C GLN A 60 6.01 -14.72 -33.47
N TYR A 61 4.85 -14.79 -32.83
CA TYR A 61 4.28 -16.01 -32.26
C TYR A 61 4.15 -17.19 -33.23
N ARG A 62 3.68 -16.98 -34.47
CA ARG A 62 3.57 -18.06 -35.47
C ARG A 62 4.94 -18.55 -35.98
N ALA A 63 5.93 -17.65 -36.08
CA ALA A 63 7.28 -18.01 -36.47
C ALA A 63 7.98 -18.79 -35.34
N ALA A 64 7.80 -18.36 -34.09
CA ALA A 64 8.26 -19.08 -32.91
C ALA A 64 7.70 -20.51 -32.84
N ALA A 65 6.37 -20.65 -33.03
CA ALA A 65 5.72 -21.95 -33.12
C ALA A 65 6.33 -22.83 -34.21
N THR A 66 6.57 -22.28 -35.40
CA THR A 66 7.20 -23.01 -36.52
C THR A 66 8.63 -23.48 -36.20
N GLU A 67 9.45 -22.67 -35.51
CA GLU A 67 10.82 -23.08 -35.14
C GLU A 67 10.82 -24.11 -33.99
N PHE A 68 9.90 -24.03 -33.03
CA PHE A 68 9.68 -25.09 -32.04
C PHE A 68 9.16 -26.39 -32.68
N ASP A 69 8.27 -26.29 -33.68
CA ASP A 69 7.77 -27.44 -34.43
C ASP A 69 8.89 -28.12 -35.24
N ARG A 70 9.81 -27.34 -35.83
CA ARG A 70 11.04 -27.89 -36.43
C ARG A 70 11.95 -28.57 -35.42
N PHE A 71 12.10 -28.02 -34.21
CA PHE A 71 12.93 -28.64 -33.17
C PHE A 71 12.44 -30.05 -32.89
N ARG A 72 11.14 -30.22 -32.65
CA ARG A 72 10.57 -31.54 -32.31
C ARG A 72 10.62 -32.55 -33.45
N ILE A 73 10.64 -32.11 -34.71
CA ILE A 73 10.81 -32.98 -35.88
C ILE A 73 12.26 -33.46 -35.99
N GLN A 74 13.22 -32.58 -35.69
CA GLN A 74 14.66 -32.85 -35.82
C GLN A 74 15.23 -33.62 -34.63
N TYR A 75 14.75 -33.37 -33.42
CA TYR A 75 15.25 -33.94 -32.16
C TYR A 75 14.15 -34.77 -31.45
N LYS A 76 13.69 -35.84 -32.10
CA LYS A 76 12.60 -36.71 -31.61
C LYS A 76 12.93 -37.43 -30.30
N GLU A 77 14.20 -37.76 -30.09
CA GLU A 77 14.70 -38.41 -28.87
C GLU A 77 15.12 -37.39 -27.78
N SER A 78 14.78 -36.11 -27.95
CA SER A 78 15.18 -35.06 -27.01
C SER A 78 14.51 -35.25 -25.64
N PRO A 79 15.26 -35.29 -24.52
CA PRO A 79 14.68 -35.42 -23.18
C PRO A 79 13.83 -34.21 -22.77
N VAL A 80 13.89 -33.10 -23.52
CA VAL A 80 13.10 -31.89 -23.27
C VAL A 80 11.91 -31.72 -24.23
N LEU A 81 11.62 -32.72 -25.06
CA LEU A 81 10.57 -32.67 -26.07
C LEU A 81 9.18 -32.21 -25.54
N PRO A 82 8.67 -32.66 -24.38
CA PRO A 82 7.36 -32.21 -23.87
C PRO A 82 7.30 -30.70 -23.64
N TYR A 83 8.42 -30.11 -23.21
CA TYR A 83 8.55 -28.68 -22.95
C TYR A 83 8.64 -27.86 -24.25
N ILE A 84 9.16 -28.45 -25.34
CA ILE A 84 9.16 -27.87 -26.67
C ILE A 84 7.77 -27.93 -27.31
N VAL A 85 7.08 -29.07 -27.18
CA VAL A 85 5.67 -29.22 -27.59
C VAL A 85 4.79 -28.20 -26.86
N PHE A 86 5.03 -28.00 -25.55
CA PHE A 86 4.36 -26.95 -24.78
C PHE A 86 4.61 -25.55 -25.34
N LEU A 87 5.87 -25.19 -25.61
CA LEU A 87 6.22 -23.87 -26.14
C LEU A 87 5.67 -23.64 -27.56
N CYS A 88 5.51 -24.68 -28.36
CA CYS A 88 4.81 -24.63 -29.64
C CYS A 88 3.32 -24.30 -29.42
N GLY A 89 2.63 -25.04 -28.54
CA GLY A 89 1.24 -24.78 -28.17
C GLY A 89 1.01 -23.36 -27.60
N TYR A 90 1.87 -22.93 -26.68
CA TYR A 90 1.86 -21.58 -26.11
C TYR A 90 2.07 -20.51 -27.17
N SER A 91 2.99 -20.72 -28.10
CA SER A 91 3.21 -19.80 -29.23
C SER A 91 1.97 -19.69 -30.12
N TYR A 92 1.28 -20.80 -30.45
CA TYR A 92 0.00 -20.75 -31.16
C TYR A 92 -1.12 -20.08 -30.34
N HIS A 93 -1.15 -20.25 -29.01
CA HIS A 93 -2.11 -19.58 -28.13
C HIS A 93 -1.91 -18.06 -28.18
N CYS A 94 -0.68 -17.58 -28.04
CA CYS A 94 -0.34 -16.16 -28.20
C CYS A 94 -0.65 -15.62 -29.62
N ALA A 95 -0.53 -16.45 -30.66
CA ALA A 95 -0.94 -16.12 -32.03
C ALA A 95 -2.48 -16.03 -32.22
N LYS A 96 -3.27 -16.37 -31.19
CA LYS A 96 -4.73 -16.57 -31.20
C LYS A 96 -5.21 -17.80 -31.99
N ASP A 97 -4.31 -18.68 -32.40
CA ASP A 97 -4.62 -19.94 -33.10
C ASP A 97 -5.00 -21.05 -32.09
N ARG A 98 -5.99 -20.75 -31.23
CA ARG A 98 -6.24 -21.49 -29.98
C ARG A 98 -6.63 -22.95 -30.18
N PHE A 99 -7.32 -23.30 -31.27
CA PHE A 99 -7.61 -24.69 -31.61
C PHE A 99 -6.34 -25.51 -31.90
N LYS A 100 -5.34 -24.90 -32.57
CA LYS A 100 -4.02 -25.55 -32.75
C LYS A 100 -3.31 -25.70 -31.40
N ALA A 101 -3.31 -24.65 -30.58
CA ALA A 101 -2.72 -24.68 -29.24
C ALA A 101 -3.27 -25.82 -28.37
N ILE A 102 -4.61 -25.99 -28.35
CA ILE A 102 -5.28 -27.08 -27.64
C ILE A 102 -4.82 -28.46 -28.15
N GLY A 103 -4.57 -28.61 -29.45
CA GLY A 103 -3.99 -29.84 -30.02
C GLY A 103 -2.62 -30.18 -29.43
N TYR A 104 -1.68 -29.22 -29.44
CA TYR A 104 -0.37 -29.40 -28.81
C TYR A 104 -0.45 -29.62 -27.29
N TYR A 105 -1.41 -29.02 -26.59
CA TYR A 105 -1.60 -29.27 -25.16
C TYR A 105 -2.14 -30.68 -24.88
N ASN A 106 -3.11 -31.16 -25.67
CA ASN A 106 -3.58 -32.55 -25.58
C ASN A 106 -2.44 -33.54 -25.81
N GLU A 107 -1.60 -33.30 -26.82
CA GLU A 107 -0.45 -34.16 -27.11
C GLU A 107 0.49 -34.36 -25.90
N ILE A 108 0.69 -33.33 -25.09
CA ILE A 108 1.52 -33.44 -23.86
C ILE A 108 0.82 -34.29 -22.80
N ILE A 109 -0.49 -34.10 -22.64
CA ILE A 109 -1.31 -34.81 -21.67
C ILE A 109 -1.45 -36.29 -22.04
N ASP A 110 -1.60 -36.59 -23.34
CA ASP A 110 -1.89 -37.92 -23.87
C ASP A 110 -0.60 -38.77 -24.00
N PHE A 111 0.52 -38.19 -24.45
CA PHE A 111 1.77 -38.94 -24.69
C PHE A 111 2.84 -38.75 -23.62
N TYR A 112 2.77 -37.69 -22.80
CA TYR A 112 3.75 -37.41 -21.75
C TYR A 112 3.13 -37.15 -20.35
N PRO A 113 2.10 -37.92 -19.90
CA PRO A 113 1.44 -37.66 -18.62
C PRO A 113 2.36 -37.78 -17.40
N GLY A 114 3.44 -38.57 -17.50
CA GLY A 114 4.46 -38.73 -16.46
C GLY A 114 5.42 -37.54 -16.32
N GLU A 115 5.47 -36.63 -17.31
CA GLU A 115 6.24 -35.38 -17.23
C GLU A 115 5.42 -34.32 -16.50
N ILE A 116 5.24 -34.54 -15.20
CA ILE A 116 4.26 -33.88 -14.31
C ILE A 116 4.21 -32.36 -14.47
N GLU A 117 5.36 -31.68 -14.60
CA GLU A 117 5.40 -30.21 -14.75
C GLU A 117 4.91 -29.77 -16.15
N ALA A 118 5.30 -30.47 -17.21
CA ALA A 118 4.84 -30.17 -18.57
C ALA A 118 3.35 -30.46 -18.73
N ALA A 119 2.89 -31.63 -18.27
CA ALA A 119 1.50 -32.06 -18.38
C ALA A 119 0.55 -31.18 -17.56
N ALA A 120 0.88 -30.85 -16.31
CA ALA A 120 0.06 -29.95 -15.49
C ALA A 120 -0.04 -28.53 -16.09
N VAL A 121 1.07 -27.98 -16.62
CA VAL A 121 1.07 -26.66 -17.25
C VAL A 121 0.31 -26.68 -18.59
N ALA A 122 0.48 -27.72 -19.41
CA ALA A 122 -0.30 -27.90 -20.64
C ALA A 122 -1.81 -28.00 -20.37
N LEU A 123 -2.21 -28.78 -19.36
CA LEU A 123 -3.60 -28.93 -18.94
C LEU A 123 -4.20 -27.59 -18.47
N TYR A 124 -3.45 -26.80 -17.69
CA TYR A 124 -3.86 -25.43 -17.33
C TYR A 124 -4.05 -24.54 -18.56
N TYR A 125 -3.06 -24.45 -19.45
CA TYR A 125 -3.14 -23.59 -20.63
C TYR A 125 -4.22 -24.05 -21.62
N ARG A 126 -4.54 -25.35 -21.69
CA ARG A 126 -5.72 -25.86 -22.41
C ARG A 126 -7.01 -25.27 -21.84
N GLY A 127 -7.15 -25.27 -20.51
CA GLY A 127 -8.29 -24.64 -19.83
C GLY A 127 -8.39 -23.13 -20.09
N VAL A 128 -7.25 -22.43 -20.09
CA VAL A 128 -7.19 -21.00 -20.46
C VAL A 128 -7.61 -20.79 -21.92
N ALA A 129 -7.12 -21.61 -22.86
CA ALA A 129 -7.49 -21.53 -24.27
C ALA A 129 -8.99 -21.80 -24.52
N GLN A 130 -9.60 -22.68 -23.73
CA GLN A 130 -11.04 -22.92 -23.73
C GLN A 130 -11.83 -21.70 -23.20
N PHE A 131 -11.40 -21.10 -22.08
CA PHE A 131 -12.00 -19.86 -21.58
C PHE A 131 -11.88 -18.70 -22.59
N ASP A 132 -10.72 -18.54 -23.25
CA ASP A 132 -10.47 -17.53 -24.28
C ASP A 132 -11.29 -17.75 -25.57
N ASN A 133 -11.74 -18.99 -25.82
CA ASN A 133 -12.68 -19.33 -26.89
C ASN A 133 -14.16 -19.11 -26.47
N GLY A 134 -14.42 -18.76 -25.20
CA GLY A 134 -15.77 -18.64 -24.64
C GLY A 134 -16.38 -19.97 -24.18
N ASP A 135 -15.66 -21.09 -24.29
CA ASP A 135 -16.11 -22.39 -23.77
C ASP A 135 -15.83 -22.48 -22.26
N ILE A 136 -16.70 -21.82 -21.50
CA ILE A 136 -16.62 -21.74 -20.04
C ILE A 136 -16.78 -23.13 -19.40
N THR A 137 -17.59 -24.00 -19.98
CA THR A 137 -17.86 -25.33 -19.43
C THR A 137 -16.65 -26.24 -19.60
N ALA A 138 -16.09 -26.34 -20.81
CA ALA A 138 -14.88 -27.15 -21.03
C ALA A 138 -13.68 -26.59 -20.25
N GLY A 139 -13.52 -25.27 -20.21
CA GLY A 139 -12.47 -24.61 -19.40
C GLY A 139 -12.57 -24.99 -17.92
N MET A 140 -13.78 -24.92 -17.32
CA MET A 140 -13.98 -25.37 -15.94
C MET A 140 -13.70 -26.86 -15.73
N THR A 141 -14.12 -27.72 -16.67
CA THR A 141 -13.88 -29.17 -16.60
C THR A 141 -12.38 -29.48 -16.67
N THR A 142 -11.64 -28.83 -17.56
CA THR A 142 -10.18 -28.95 -17.65
C THR A 142 -9.47 -28.46 -16.38
N MET A 143 -9.91 -27.34 -15.79
CA MET A 143 -9.34 -26.87 -14.51
C MET A 143 -9.62 -27.85 -13.36
N LYS A 144 -10.78 -28.54 -13.36
CA LYS A 144 -11.09 -29.59 -12.38
C LYS A 144 -10.22 -30.84 -12.59
N GLN A 145 -10.07 -31.29 -13.84
CA GLN A 145 -9.20 -32.43 -14.19
C GLN A 145 -7.77 -32.26 -13.64
N LEU A 146 -7.22 -31.03 -13.66
CA LEU A 146 -5.91 -30.72 -13.08
C LEU A 146 -5.87 -30.88 -11.56
N LEU A 147 -6.95 -30.52 -10.87
CA LEU A 147 -7.05 -30.52 -9.41
C LEU A 147 -7.46 -31.88 -8.82
N ASP A 148 -8.11 -32.72 -9.63
CA ASP A 148 -8.47 -34.08 -9.27
C ASP A 148 -7.25 -35.01 -9.31
N ASP A 149 -6.28 -34.76 -10.19
CA ASP A 149 -5.02 -35.52 -10.28
C ASP A 149 -4.13 -35.34 -9.02
N PRO A 150 -3.65 -36.44 -8.38
CA PRO A 150 -2.84 -36.37 -7.16
C PRO A 150 -1.52 -35.61 -7.25
N GLU A 151 -0.85 -35.59 -8.41
CA GLU A 151 0.46 -34.96 -8.62
C GLU A 151 0.34 -33.59 -9.27
N TYR A 152 -0.57 -33.39 -10.23
CA TYR A 152 -0.76 -32.10 -10.89
C TYR A 152 -1.30 -31.05 -9.91
N LYS A 153 -2.17 -31.42 -8.96
CA LYS A 153 -2.67 -30.50 -7.93
C LYS A 153 -1.61 -29.98 -6.94
N LYS A 154 -0.43 -30.59 -6.90
CA LYS A 154 0.73 -30.12 -6.11
C LYS A 154 1.55 -29.09 -6.89
N GLN A 155 1.44 -29.03 -8.22
CA GLN A 155 2.23 -28.15 -9.07
C GLN A 155 1.82 -26.68 -8.87
N PRO A 156 2.75 -25.70 -8.95
CA PRO A 156 2.44 -24.28 -8.73
C PRO A 156 1.29 -23.72 -9.58
N VAL A 157 1.05 -24.31 -10.75
CA VAL A 157 -0.04 -23.93 -11.67
C VAL A 157 -1.44 -24.29 -11.15
N ALA A 158 -1.55 -25.27 -10.24
CA ALA A 158 -2.83 -25.68 -9.63
C ALA A 158 -3.48 -24.57 -8.81
N ALA A 159 -2.69 -23.68 -8.20
CA ALA A 159 -3.18 -22.46 -7.58
C ALA A 159 -3.98 -21.59 -8.56
N SER A 160 -3.44 -21.40 -9.77
CA SER A 160 -4.05 -20.59 -10.82
C SER A 160 -5.25 -21.28 -11.49
N ALA A 161 -5.22 -22.61 -11.60
CA ALA A 161 -6.39 -23.40 -12.01
C ALA A 161 -7.54 -23.25 -11.01
N SER A 162 -7.26 -23.41 -9.71
CA SER A 162 -8.22 -23.20 -8.62
C SER A 162 -8.76 -21.77 -8.60
N LEU A 163 -7.90 -20.76 -8.78
CA LEU A 163 -8.29 -19.36 -8.81
C LEU A 163 -9.20 -19.04 -10.02
N SER A 164 -8.98 -19.70 -11.16
CA SER A 164 -9.88 -19.59 -12.33
C SER A 164 -11.30 -20.08 -12.01
N LEU A 165 -11.41 -21.16 -11.21
CA LEU A 165 -12.70 -21.66 -10.71
C LEU A 165 -13.32 -20.70 -9.67
N VAL A 166 -12.52 -20.14 -8.74
CA VAL A 166 -12.96 -19.11 -7.77
C VAL A 166 -13.63 -17.92 -8.47
N TRP A 167 -12.99 -17.33 -9.48
CA TRP A 167 -13.54 -16.21 -10.23
C TRP A 167 -14.82 -16.57 -10.98
N ASN A 168 -14.90 -17.79 -11.51
CA ASN A 168 -16.09 -18.29 -12.20
C ASN A 168 -17.29 -18.42 -11.23
N TYR A 169 -17.12 -19.10 -10.10
CA TYR A 169 -18.18 -19.25 -9.11
C TYR A 169 -18.62 -17.90 -8.51
N TRP A 170 -17.70 -16.96 -8.27
CA TRP A 170 -18.08 -15.60 -7.86
C TRP A 170 -18.88 -14.85 -8.94
N ARG A 171 -18.53 -14.98 -10.22
CA ARG A 171 -19.32 -14.42 -11.34
C ARG A 171 -20.74 -15.01 -11.37
N ASN A 172 -20.88 -16.30 -11.06
CA ASN A 172 -22.15 -17.02 -11.03
C ASN A 172 -22.91 -16.90 -9.68
N LYS A 173 -22.40 -16.10 -8.73
CA LYS A 173 -23.00 -15.87 -7.39
C LYS A 173 -23.03 -17.11 -6.50
N GLU A 174 -22.05 -18.00 -6.64
CA GLU A 174 -21.89 -19.25 -5.88
C GLU A 174 -20.69 -19.17 -4.89
N PRO A 175 -20.71 -18.26 -3.89
CA PRO A 175 -19.54 -17.99 -3.07
C PRO A 175 -19.09 -19.21 -2.23
N GLU A 176 -20.01 -20.08 -1.79
CA GLU A 176 -19.65 -21.32 -1.08
C GLU A 176 -18.74 -22.23 -1.91
N ARG A 177 -18.94 -22.32 -3.23
CA ARG A 177 -18.06 -23.10 -4.11
C ARG A 177 -16.71 -22.41 -4.30
N ALA A 178 -16.69 -21.08 -4.45
CA ALA A 178 -15.46 -20.31 -4.48
C ALA A 178 -14.63 -20.48 -3.19
N GLU A 179 -15.28 -20.45 -2.01
CA GLU A 179 -14.62 -20.70 -0.72
C GLU A 179 -13.94 -22.07 -0.64
N THR A 180 -14.50 -23.11 -1.25
CA THR A 180 -13.85 -24.45 -1.31
C THR A 180 -12.52 -24.41 -2.04
N TYR A 181 -12.43 -23.73 -3.19
CA TYR A 181 -11.18 -23.63 -3.95
C TYR A 181 -10.17 -22.68 -3.28
N LEU A 182 -10.62 -21.62 -2.60
CA LEU A 182 -9.71 -20.79 -1.78
C LEU A 182 -9.03 -21.59 -0.66
N LYS A 183 -9.79 -22.47 0.01
CA LYS A 183 -9.27 -23.39 1.04
C LYS A 183 -8.27 -24.37 0.43
N LEU A 184 -8.60 -24.96 -0.71
CA LEU A 184 -7.73 -25.88 -1.45
C LEU A 184 -6.38 -25.23 -1.80
N ILE A 185 -6.36 -23.99 -2.31
CA ILE A 185 -5.12 -23.27 -2.66
C ILE A 185 -4.23 -23.08 -1.42
N TYR A 186 -4.80 -22.70 -0.28
CA TYR A 186 -4.04 -22.54 0.97
C TYR A 186 -3.49 -23.87 1.49
N GLU A 187 -4.27 -24.95 1.41
CA GLU A 187 -3.89 -26.29 1.89
C GLU A 187 -2.83 -26.97 1.01
N THR A 188 -2.91 -26.79 -0.32
CA THR A 188 -1.96 -27.38 -1.29
C THR A 188 -0.70 -26.54 -1.51
N HIS A 189 -0.78 -25.21 -1.36
CA HIS A 189 0.32 -24.28 -1.58
C HIS A 189 0.63 -23.43 -0.34
N TYR A 190 0.57 -24.06 0.84
CA TYR A 190 0.87 -23.41 2.12
C TYR A 190 2.23 -22.68 2.11
N GLY A 191 2.26 -21.47 2.67
CA GLY A 191 3.47 -20.62 2.73
C GLY A 191 3.79 -19.82 1.46
N SER A 192 3.20 -20.16 0.31
CA SER A 192 3.35 -19.40 -0.94
C SER A 192 2.57 -18.07 -0.93
N GLU A 193 2.85 -17.20 -1.89
CA GLU A 193 2.02 -16.00 -2.19
C GLU A 193 0.55 -16.41 -2.44
N ALA A 194 0.33 -17.38 -3.34
CA ALA A 194 -0.98 -17.92 -3.67
C ALA A 194 -1.78 -18.39 -2.45
N GLY A 195 -1.13 -19.15 -1.56
CA GLY A 195 -1.76 -19.63 -0.32
C GLY A 195 -2.18 -18.47 0.59
N ARG A 196 -1.29 -17.50 0.81
CA ARG A 196 -1.58 -16.33 1.66
C ARG A 196 -2.75 -15.50 1.11
N ASP A 197 -2.77 -15.23 -0.19
CA ASP A 197 -3.86 -14.46 -0.80
C ASP A 197 -5.18 -15.23 -0.82
N ALA A 198 -5.16 -16.54 -1.09
CA ALA A 198 -6.37 -17.36 -1.03
C ALA A 198 -6.99 -17.39 0.39
N ARG A 199 -6.15 -17.49 1.43
CA ARG A 199 -6.58 -17.30 2.83
C ARG A 199 -7.14 -15.90 3.06
N ASN A 200 -6.49 -14.85 2.56
CA ASN A 200 -6.94 -13.47 2.76
C ASN A 200 -8.31 -13.21 2.08
N TYR A 201 -8.54 -13.75 0.89
CA TYR A 201 -9.86 -13.78 0.25
C TYR A 201 -10.90 -14.55 1.08
N TYR A 202 -10.53 -15.69 1.69
CA TYR A 202 -11.44 -16.44 2.56
C TYR A 202 -11.78 -15.69 3.86
N ILE A 203 -10.80 -15.02 4.48
CA ILE A 203 -11.01 -14.09 5.61
C ILE A 203 -12.01 -12.99 5.21
N ALA A 204 -11.80 -12.35 4.06
CA ALA A 204 -12.66 -11.27 3.58
C ALA A 204 -14.08 -11.75 3.25
N SER A 205 -14.23 -12.95 2.70
CA SER A 205 -15.54 -13.60 2.51
C SER A 205 -16.22 -13.84 3.86
N CYS A 206 -15.54 -14.52 4.78
CA CYS A 206 -16.03 -14.80 6.12
C CYS A 206 -16.42 -13.54 6.91
N ALA A 207 -15.65 -12.45 6.79
CA ALA A 207 -16.00 -11.17 7.39
C ALA A 207 -17.25 -10.54 6.73
N SER A 208 -17.35 -10.61 5.40
CA SER A 208 -18.48 -10.06 4.61
C SER A 208 -19.79 -10.82 4.77
N THR A 209 -19.74 -12.10 5.17
CA THR A 209 -20.91 -12.97 5.39
C THR A 209 -21.17 -13.29 6.87
N GLY A 210 -20.40 -12.72 7.81
CA GLY A 210 -20.56 -12.99 9.25
C GLY A 210 -20.04 -14.35 9.74
N LYS A 211 -19.38 -15.13 8.87
CA LYS A 211 -18.83 -16.47 9.16
C LYS A 211 -17.44 -16.44 9.83
N LEU A 212 -16.84 -15.26 10.06
CA LEU A 212 -15.47 -15.12 10.60
C LEU A 212 -15.28 -15.68 12.01
N LEU A 213 -16.32 -15.65 12.86
CA LEU A 213 -16.24 -16.24 14.21
C LEU A 213 -16.47 -17.76 14.19
N SER A 214 -17.37 -18.25 13.34
CA SER A 214 -17.84 -19.64 13.36
C SER A 214 -17.10 -20.58 12.42
N ALA A 215 -16.76 -20.14 11.20
CA ALA A 215 -16.21 -21.01 10.16
C ALA A 215 -14.70 -20.84 9.94
N TYR A 216 -14.18 -19.60 10.02
CA TYR A 216 -12.75 -19.34 9.79
C TYR A 216 -11.84 -20.06 10.80
N PRO A 217 -12.10 -20.07 12.13
CA PRO A 217 -11.20 -20.71 13.10
C PRO A 217 -11.17 -22.23 12.98
N VAL A 218 -12.33 -22.85 12.75
CA VAL A 218 -12.46 -24.30 12.57
C VAL A 218 -11.66 -24.75 11.35
N TRP A 219 -11.80 -24.05 10.23
CA TRP A 219 -11.01 -24.32 9.03
C TRP A 219 -9.52 -24.06 9.26
N TYR A 220 -9.14 -22.89 9.78
CA TYR A 220 -7.74 -22.48 9.90
C TYR A 220 -6.95 -23.43 10.81
N ILE A 221 -7.53 -23.86 11.95
CA ILE A 221 -6.87 -24.83 12.84
C ILE A 221 -6.70 -26.19 12.15
N ARG A 222 -7.70 -26.66 11.39
CA ARG A 222 -7.61 -27.91 10.61
C ARG A 222 -6.53 -27.82 9.52
N ALA A 223 -6.52 -26.75 8.72
CA ALA A 223 -5.56 -26.56 7.63
C ALA A 223 -4.12 -26.44 8.13
N ASN A 224 -3.91 -26.02 9.38
CA ASN A 224 -2.59 -25.95 10.02
C ASN A 224 -2.33 -27.11 11.00
N GLN A 225 -3.18 -28.15 11.07
CA GLN A 225 -3.11 -29.20 12.10
C GLN A 225 -1.76 -29.95 12.12
N GLN A 226 -1.10 -30.10 10.96
CA GLN A 226 0.21 -30.76 10.92
C GLN A 226 1.29 -29.97 11.68
N GLN A 227 1.25 -28.64 11.68
CA GLN A 227 2.20 -27.84 12.48
C GLN A 227 2.01 -28.05 13.99
N LEU A 228 0.78 -28.32 14.44
CA LEU A 228 0.48 -28.68 15.83
C LEU A 228 1.01 -30.09 16.16
N LYS A 229 0.80 -31.07 15.27
CA LYS A 229 1.31 -32.44 15.41
C LYS A 229 2.85 -32.48 15.45
N ASP A 230 3.48 -31.72 14.55
CA ASP A 230 4.94 -31.56 14.46
C ASP A 230 5.53 -30.73 15.62
N LYS A 231 4.69 -30.19 16.53
CA LYS A 231 5.08 -29.27 17.62
C LYS A 231 5.83 -28.01 17.15
N LYS A 232 5.64 -27.60 15.89
CA LYS A 232 6.22 -26.37 15.29
C LYS A 232 5.58 -25.09 15.84
N ILE A 233 4.40 -25.21 16.45
CA ILE A 233 3.63 -24.12 17.04
C ILE A 233 2.65 -24.68 18.08
N THR A 234 2.34 -23.93 19.13
CA THR A 234 1.26 -24.28 20.07
C THR A 234 -0.11 -23.80 19.57
N LEU A 235 -1.20 -24.35 20.11
CA LEU A 235 -2.55 -23.92 19.72
C LEU A 235 -2.84 -22.43 20.04
N PRO A 236 -2.45 -21.86 21.21
CA PRO A 236 -2.60 -20.42 21.47
C PRO A 236 -1.82 -19.55 20.48
N GLU A 237 -0.57 -19.90 20.15
CA GLU A 237 0.23 -19.16 19.16
C GLU A 237 -0.38 -19.21 17.75
N LEU A 238 -0.90 -20.37 17.35
CA LEU A 238 -1.61 -20.52 16.07
C LEU A 238 -2.86 -19.65 16.01
N ARG A 239 -3.59 -19.52 17.12
CA ARG A 239 -4.77 -18.65 17.22
C ARG A 239 -4.39 -17.16 17.23
N VAL A 240 -3.28 -16.77 17.86
CA VAL A 240 -2.75 -15.40 17.73
C VAL A 240 -2.33 -15.09 16.29
N ARG A 241 -1.66 -16.02 15.59
CA ARG A 241 -1.33 -15.89 14.17
C ARG A 241 -2.60 -15.70 13.31
N MET A 242 -3.60 -16.57 13.50
CA MET A 242 -4.90 -16.51 12.83
C MET A 242 -5.59 -15.15 12.97
N VAL A 243 -5.56 -14.57 14.18
CA VAL A 243 -6.19 -13.27 14.48
C VAL A 243 -5.39 -12.11 13.90
N ASN A 244 -4.05 -12.15 13.96
CA ASN A 244 -3.20 -11.14 13.32
C ASN A 244 -3.36 -11.13 11.79
N GLU A 245 -3.43 -12.29 11.15
CA GLU A 245 -3.67 -12.39 9.70
C GLU A 245 -5.03 -11.80 9.30
N ALA A 246 -6.06 -12.02 10.12
CA ALA A 246 -7.36 -11.37 9.92
C ALA A 246 -7.32 -9.85 10.20
N TYR A 247 -6.54 -9.41 11.18
CA TYR A 247 -6.33 -7.98 11.45
C TYR A 247 -5.72 -7.29 10.24
N ASP A 248 -4.67 -7.86 9.64
CA ASP A 248 -3.96 -7.24 8.53
C ASP A 248 -4.85 -7.13 7.27
N VAL A 249 -5.73 -8.11 7.02
CA VAL A 249 -6.75 -8.01 5.94
C VAL A 249 -7.78 -6.90 6.19
N LEU A 250 -8.23 -6.70 7.44
CA LEU A 250 -9.23 -5.69 7.80
C LEU A 250 -8.65 -4.30 8.09
N TRP A 251 -7.34 -4.20 8.34
CA TRP A 251 -6.63 -2.98 8.70
C TRP A 251 -5.74 -2.47 7.57
N GLN A 252 -4.72 -3.25 7.20
CA GLN A 252 -3.69 -2.83 6.23
C GLN A 252 -4.18 -2.96 4.78
N HIS A 253 -5.02 -3.96 4.50
CA HIS A 253 -5.43 -4.31 3.13
C HIS A 253 -6.94 -4.18 2.86
N TYR A 254 -7.66 -3.40 3.68
CA TYR A 254 -9.12 -3.27 3.57
C TYR A 254 -9.58 -2.88 2.15
N ASN A 255 -8.95 -1.88 1.54
CA ASN A 255 -9.32 -1.45 0.19
C ASN A 255 -9.12 -2.55 -0.86
N HIS A 256 -8.07 -3.37 -0.73
CA HIS A 256 -7.77 -4.43 -1.67
C HIS A 256 -8.82 -5.55 -1.63
N TYR A 257 -9.14 -6.07 -0.44
CA TYR A 257 -10.00 -7.24 -0.31
C TYR A 257 -11.50 -6.91 -0.21
N PHE A 258 -11.90 -5.67 0.06
CA PHE A 258 -13.32 -5.31 0.23
C PHE A 258 -13.85 -4.30 -0.81
N ASN A 259 -13.06 -3.30 -1.20
CA ASN A 259 -13.54 -2.18 -2.03
C ASN A 259 -13.22 -2.32 -3.52
N ARG A 260 -12.30 -3.21 -3.90
CA ARG A 260 -11.93 -3.45 -5.30
C ARG A 260 -12.89 -4.41 -5.99
N ASP A 261 -13.14 -4.22 -7.29
CA ASP A 261 -13.81 -5.15 -8.22
C ASP A 261 -15.12 -5.78 -7.67
N ASP A 262 -15.92 -5.00 -6.92
CA ASP A 262 -17.14 -5.43 -6.21
C ASP A 262 -16.96 -6.72 -5.37
N LEU A 263 -15.80 -6.91 -4.75
CA LEU A 263 -15.47 -8.12 -4.00
C LEU A 263 -16.46 -8.42 -2.86
N ILE A 264 -16.91 -7.42 -2.09
CA ILE A 264 -17.99 -7.60 -1.09
C ILE A 264 -19.25 -8.23 -1.70
N PHE A 265 -19.63 -7.82 -2.92
CA PHE A 265 -20.81 -8.34 -3.62
C PHE A 265 -20.59 -9.78 -4.08
N LYS A 266 -19.39 -10.10 -4.58
CA LYS A 266 -18.96 -11.46 -4.97
C LYS A 266 -19.02 -12.43 -3.79
N TYR A 267 -18.44 -12.08 -2.64
CA TYR A 267 -18.48 -12.89 -1.41
C TYR A 267 -19.91 -13.14 -0.91
N ARG A 268 -20.81 -12.18 -1.10
CA ARG A 268 -22.21 -12.25 -0.62
C ARG A 268 -23.17 -12.90 -1.62
N GLY A 269 -22.67 -13.54 -2.69
CA GLY A 269 -23.52 -14.17 -3.71
C GLY A 269 -24.42 -13.16 -4.43
N GLY A 270 -23.89 -11.95 -4.68
CA GLY A 270 -24.63 -10.87 -5.31
C GLY A 270 -25.66 -10.17 -4.42
N LYS A 271 -25.54 -10.25 -3.09
CA LYS A 271 -26.37 -9.48 -2.15
C LYS A 271 -25.68 -8.17 -1.76
N LYS A 272 -26.35 -7.03 -2.00
CA LYS A 272 -25.85 -5.70 -1.63
C LYS A 272 -25.74 -5.51 -0.11
N ARG A 273 -26.70 -6.03 0.66
CA ARG A 273 -26.74 -5.96 2.13
C ARG A 273 -26.10 -7.21 2.76
N GLY A 274 -25.50 -7.01 3.93
CA GLY A 274 -24.86 -8.04 4.75
C GLY A 274 -24.20 -7.38 5.98
N PRO A 275 -23.63 -8.16 6.90
CA PRO A 275 -23.00 -7.63 8.10
C PRO A 275 -21.76 -6.78 7.76
N ASP A 276 -21.48 -5.76 8.58
CA ASP A 276 -20.28 -4.93 8.45
C ASP A 276 -19.02 -5.76 8.78
N PRO A 277 -18.09 -5.96 7.83
CA PRO A 277 -16.86 -6.72 8.06
C PRO A 277 -16.05 -6.24 9.27
N LYS A 278 -16.09 -4.93 9.58
CA LYS A 278 -15.35 -4.32 10.70
C LYS A 278 -15.93 -4.75 12.04
N LYS A 279 -17.26 -4.78 12.16
CA LYS A 279 -17.97 -5.25 13.37
C LYS A 279 -17.87 -6.77 13.54
N VAL A 280 -17.93 -7.52 12.44
CA VAL A 280 -17.69 -8.97 12.43
C VAL A 280 -16.27 -9.29 12.89
N PHE A 281 -15.28 -8.56 12.39
CA PHE A 281 -13.90 -8.69 12.87
C PHE A 281 -13.74 -8.30 14.33
N TRP A 282 -14.36 -7.22 14.79
CA TRP A 282 -14.30 -6.84 16.21
C TRP A 282 -14.83 -7.94 17.14
N ALA A 283 -15.98 -8.54 16.80
CA ALA A 283 -16.54 -9.67 17.54
C ALA A 283 -15.62 -10.90 17.55
N PHE A 284 -14.94 -11.18 16.43
CA PHE A 284 -13.94 -12.23 16.35
C PHE A 284 -12.64 -11.90 17.14
N PHE A 285 -12.15 -10.67 17.07
CA PHE A 285 -10.91 -10.25 17.73
C PHE A 285 -11.03 -10.35 19.26
N ARG A 286 -12.11 -9.80 19.84
CA ARG A 286 -12.29 -9.70 21.30
C ARG A 286 -12.34 -11.05 22.02
N VAL A 287 -12.89 -12.10 21.39
CA VAL A 287 -13.00 -13.43 22.01
C VAL A 287 -11.68 -14.20 22.04
N ASN A 288 -10.66 -13.75 21.29
CA ASN A 288 -9.35 -14.39 21.26
C ASN A 288 -8.34 -13.77 22.26
N LYS A 289 -8.76 -12.86 23.15
CA LYS A 289 -7.90 -12.17 24.13
C LYS A 289 -7.05 -13.14 24.96
N GLU A 290 -7.65 -14.22 25.44
CA GLU A 290 -7.00 -15.27 26.25
C GLU A 290 -5.80 -15.93 25.54
N HIS A 291 -5.79 -15.99 24.20
CA HIS A 291 -4.67 -16.56 23.44
C HIS A 291 -3.48 -15.59 23.33
N TYR A 292 -3.73 -14.28 23.36
CA TYR A 292 -2.65 -13.29 23.49
C TYR A 292 -2.09 -13.29 24.91
N GLU A 293 -2.93 -13.44 25.93
CA GLU A 293 -2.51 -13.53 27.32
C GLU A 293 -1.62 -14.76 27.59
N SER A 294 -2.10 -15.96 27.22
CA SER A 294 -1.34 -17.22 27.35
C SER A 294 -0.08 -17.30 26.47
N THR A 295 0.14 -16.37 25.55
CA THR A 295 1.38 -16.27 24.74
C THR A 295 2.25 -15.06 25.08
N GLY A 296 1.94 -14.32 26.16
CA GLY A 296 2.70 -13.14 26.60
C GLY A 296 2.52 -11.89 25.70
N LYS A 297 1.58 -11.92 24.76
CA LYS A 297 1.32 -10.89 23.73
C LYS A 297 0.13 -9.99 24.06
N LEU A 298 -0.29 -9.94 25.32
CA LEU A 298 -1.44 -9.15 25.76
C LEU A 298 -1.29 -7.64 25.48
N TRP A 299 -0.06 -7.12 25.38
CA TRP A 299 0.19 -5.77 24.87
C TRP A 299 -0.28 -5.58 23.43
N ASP A 300 0.13 -6.48 22.54
CA ASP A 300 -0.21 -6.43 21.11
C ASP A 300 -1.73 -6.50 20.91
N TYR A 301 -2.42 -7.29 21.75
CA TYR A 301 -3.88 -7.32 21.81
C TYR A 301 -4.44 -5.93 22.14
N TYR A 302 -4.04 -5.32 23.27
CA TYR A 302 -4.61 -4.03 23.68
C TYR A 302 -4.31 -2.92 22.67
N TYR A 303 -3.08 -2.84 22.16
CA TYR A 303 -2.70 -1.85 21.16
C TYR A 303 -3.56 -1.97 19.90
N ARG A 304 -3.63 -3.18 19.32
CA ARG A 304 -4.45 -3.45 18.12
C ARG A 304 -5.94 -3.25 18.39
N ALA A 305 -6.43 -3.63 19.57
CA ALA A 305 -7.83 -3.47 19.97
C ALA A 305 -8.23 -1.99 19.99
N ILE A 306 -7.48 -1.15 20.70
CA ILE A 306 -7.78 0.28 20.85
C ILE A 306 -7.57 1.00 19.51
N GLU A 307 -6.50 0.68 18.76
CA GLU A 307 -6.26 1.26 17.43
C GLU A 307 -7.42 0.98 16.46
N PHE A 308 -7.86 -0.28 16.38
CA PHE A 308 -8.97 -0.68 15.50
C PHE A 308 -10.31 -0.08 15.95
N ALA A 309 -10.58 -0.14 17.25
CA ALA A 309 -11.80 0.38 17.86
C ALA A 309 -11.95 1.89 17.66
N ALA A 310 -10.90 2.66 17.96
CA ALA A 310 -10.90 4.11 17.86
C ALA A 310 -10.96 4.62 16.41
N TYR A 311 -10.35 3.89 15.46
CA TYR A 311 -10.37 4.29 14.05
C TYR A 311 -11.69 3.96 13.35
N TYR A 312 -12.25 2.78 13.59
CA TYR A 312 -13.48 2.33 12.91
C TYR A 312 -14.78 2.58 13.67
N GLY A 313 -14.74 3.04 14.92
CA GLY A 313 -15.94 3.31 15.71
C GLY A 313 -16.82 2.08 15.96
N VAL A 314 -16.20 0.90 16.08
CA VAL A 314 -16.91 -0.40 16.19
C VAL A 314 -17.48 -0.70 17.59
N ILE A 315 -17.19 0.16 18.58
CA ILE A 315 -17.70 0.10 19.96
C ILE A 315 -18.12 1.48 20.46
N SER A 316 -18.83 1.53 21.60
CA SER A 316 -19.17 2.80 22.23
C SER A 316 -17.95 3.51 22.82
N GLY A 317 -18.08 4.81 23.10
CA GLY A 317 -17.04 5.55 23.83
C GLY A 317 -16.73 4.92 25.18
N GLN A 318 -17.75 4.51 25.94
CA GLN A 318 -17.61 3.88 27.25
C GLN A 318 -16.86 2.53 27.19
N ASP A 319 -17.10 1.72 26.16
CA ASP A 319 -16.35 0.47 25.93
C ASP A 319 -14.88 0.76 25.60
N LEU A 320 -14.62 1.83 24.84
CA LEU A 320 -13.27 2.26 24.49
C LEU A 320 -12.52 2.81 25.72
N ASP A 321 -13.19 3.55 26.59
CA ASP A 321 -12.64 4.00 27.87
C ASP A 321 -12.31 2.82 28.78
N THR A 322 -13.22 1.84 28.87
CA THR A 322 -12.99 0.59 29.61
C THR A 322 -11.77 -0.16 29.07
N LEU A 323 -11.62 -0.24 27.74
CA LEU A 323 -10.50 -0.92 27.07
C LEU A 323 -9.16 -0.19 27.28
N VAL A 324 -9.15 1.14 27.24
CA VAL A 324 -7.96 1.97 27.55
C VAL A 324 -7.54 1.78 29.01
N SER A 325 -8.48 1.79 29.95
CA SER A 325 -8.21 1.55 31.37
C SER A 325 -7.63 0.14 31.62
N GLN A 326 -8.22 -0.90 31.02
CA GLN A 326 -7.67 -2.26 31.09
C GLN A 326 -6.25 -2.37 30.50
N ALA A 327 -5.96 -1.63 29.43
CA ALA A 327 -4.62 -1.57 28.86
C ALA A 327 -3.64 -0.88 29.81
N MET A 328 -4.02 0.24 30.44
CA MET A 328 -3.21 0.93 31.44
C MET A 328 -2.90 0.05 32.66
N ASP A 329 -3.90 -0.64 33.21
CA ASP A 329 -3.71 -1.56 34.35
C ASP A 329 -2.71 -2.68 34.03
N PHE A 330 -2.76 -3.21 32.81
CA PHE A 330 -1.79 -4.19 32.31
C PHE A 330 -0.39 -3.58 32.11
N ILE A 331 -0.29 -2.36 31.57
CA ILE A 331 1.00 -1.67 31.40
C ILE A 331 1.66 -1.43 32.76
N LEU A 332 0.92 -0.93 33.76
CA LEU A 332 1.45 -0.64 35.10
C LEU A 332 1.89 -1.90 35.88
N LYS A 333 1.37 -3.08 35.50
CA LYS A 333 1.79 -4.40 36.03
C LYS A 333 2.89 -5.07 35.20
N THR A 334 3.28 -4.50 34.06
CA THR A 334 4.33 -5.07 33.20
C THR A 334 5.71 -4.91 33.87
N PRO A 335 6.54 -5.96 33.99
CA PRO A 335 7.91 -5.83 34.49
C PRO A 335 8.84 -5.19 33.45
N ASN A 336 9.84 -4.48 33.94
CA ASN A 336 10.93 -3.96 33.11
C ASN A 336 11.87 -5.10 32.71
N THR A 337 12.44 -5.03 31.51
CA THR A 337 13.36 -6.04 30.94
C THR A 337 14.76 -5.45 30.78
N LYS A 338 15.73 -6.27 30.33
CA LYS A 338 17.03 -5.77 29.87
C LYS A 338 17.14 -5.85 28.34
N ASP A 339 17.85 -4.91 27.73
CA ASP A 339 18.22 -4.97 26.32
C ASP A 339 19.38 -5.96 26.08
N LYS A 340 19.83 -6.09 24.82
CA LYS A 340 20.96 -6.97 24.45
C LYS A 340 22.29 -6.59 25.11
N ASN A 341 22.42 -5.36 25.61
CA ASN A 341 23.62 -4.83 26.26
C ASN A 341 23.48 -4.85 27.79
N GLY A 342 22.37 -5.37 28.33
CA GLY A 342 22.10 -5.45 29.77
C GLY A 342 21.45 -4.20 30.38
N ASN A 343 21.15 -3.16 29.59
CA ASN A 343 20.53 -1.92 30.07
C ASN A 343 19.06 -2.15 30.41
N LEU A 344 18.55 -1.48 31.46
CA LEU A 344 17.13 -1.55 31.82
C LEU A 344 16.25 -0.88 30.77
N VAL A 345 15.23 -1.60 30.30
CA VAL A 345 14.17 -1.11 29.41
C VAL A 345 12.91 -0.89 30.25
N ASP A 346 12.49 0.37 30.43
CA ASP A 346 11.23 0.69 31.12
C ASP A 346 10.03 0.40 30.20
N ASN A 347 9.59 -0.85 30.23
CA ASN A 347 8.46 -1.34 29.43
C ASN A 347 7.14 -0.62 29.80
N GLN A 348 7.02 -0.13 31.04
CA GLN A 348 5.82 0.57 31.48
C GLN A 348 5.74 1.93 30.78
N GLN A 349 6.81 2.73 30.88
CA GLN A 349 6.88 4.06 30.29
C GLN A 349 6.84 4.01 28.75
N ASN A 350 7.59 3.08 28.14
CA ASN A 350 7.58 2.88 26.69
C ASN A 350 6.16 2.57 26.16
N ARG A 351 5.38 1.73 26.85
CA ARG A 351 4.01 1.39 26.46
C ARG A 351 3.01 2.51 26.73
N LEU A 352 3.17 3.27 27.83
CA LEU A 352 2.35 4.47 28.08
C LEU A 352 2.55 5.53 26.99
N VAL A 353 3.80 5.84 26.63
CA VAL A 353 4.11 6.77 25.52
C VAL A 353 3.53 6.27 24.20
N ALA A 354 3.70 4.98 23.87
CA ALA A 354 3.14 4.40 22.66
C ALA A 354 1.59 4.46 22.62
N LEU A 355 0.92 4.27 23.76
CA LEU A 355 -0.53 4.38 23.90
C LEU A 355 -1.00 5.84 23.72
N VAL A 356 -0.32 6.80 24.33
CA VAL A 356 -0.60 8.24 24.18
C VAL A 356 -0.43 8.69 22.72
N GLU A 357 0.66 8.33 22.05
CA GLU A 357 0.87 8.66 20.64
C GLU A 357 -0.19 8.04 19.72
N MET A 358 -0.58 6.79 19.97
CA MET A 358 -1.64 6.13 19.23
C MET A 358 -2.99 6.84 19.42
N LEU A 359 -3.32 7.25 20.65
CA LEU A 359 -4.56 8.00 20.93
C LEU A 359 -4.55 9.39 20.26
N PHE A 360 -3.41 10.09 20.22
CA PHE A 360 -3.26 11.33 19.45
C PHE A 360 -3.50 11.12 17.94
N ARG A 361 -2.93 10.06 17.33
CA ARG A 361 -3.20 9.70 15.91
C ARG A 361 -4.65 9.29 15.62
N ARG A 362 -5.47 9.13 16.66
CA ARG A 362 -6.91 8.82 16.59
C ARG A 362 -7.79 9.98 17.08
N TYR A 363 -7.21 11.18 17.27
CA TYR A 363 -7.89 12.38 17.78
C TYR A 363 -8.58 12.18 19.14
N ALA A 364 -8.14 11.19 19.92
CA ALA A 364 -8.74 10.79 21.20
C ALA A 364 -8.13 11.56 22.38
N PHE A 365 -8.10 12.90 22.27
CA PHE A 365 -7.31 13.80 23.13
C PHE A 365 -7.56 13.63 24.63
N ALA A 366 -8.82 13.55 25.07
CA ALA A 366 -9.14 13.35 26.50
C ALA A 366 -8.60 12.01 27.03
N ARG A 367 -8.66 10.94 26.23
CA ARG A 367 -8.10 9.62 26.58
C ARG A 367 -6.58 9.66 26.62
N ALA A 368 -5.95 10.35 25.66
CA ALA A 368 -4.50 10.59 25.68
C ALA A 368 -4.08 11.32 26.97
N GLY A 369 -4.82 12.35 27.38
CA GLY A 369 -4.59 13.06 28.65
C GLY A 369 -4.71 12.16 29.88
N TYR A 370 -5.74 11.31 29.94
CA TYR A 370 -5.90 10.35 31.04
C TYR A 370 -4.70 9.38 31.15
N VAL A 371 -4.26 8.78 30.03
CA VAL A 371 -3.09 7.89 30.01
C VAL A 371 -1.81 8.66 30.41
N ASN A 372 -1.67 9.89 29.91
CA ASN A 372 -0.50 10.74 30.15
C ASN A 372 -0.27 11.05 31.64
N THR A 373 -1.30 11.01 32.50
CA THR A 373 -1.16 11.15 33.96
C THR A 373 -0.21 10.13 34.61
N ARG A 374 0.10 9.02 33.92
CA ARG A 374 0.98 7.95 34.42
C ARG A 374 2.40 7.98 33.84
N ILE A 375 2.70 8.93 32.95
CA ILE A 375 4.04 9.12 32.41
C ILE A 375 4.91 9.83 33.44
N LYS A 376 6.05 9.21 33.80
CA LYS A 376 7.02 9.70 34.78
C LYS A 376 7.92 10.80 34.22
N ASP A 377 8.24 10.75 32.93
CA ASP A 377 9.00 11.80 32.26
C ASP A 377 8.15 13.07 32.19
N ASP A 378 8.49 14.01 33.06
CA ASP A 378 7.78 15.26 33.27
C ASP A 378 7.81 16.18 32.03
N LYS A 379 8.86 16.11 31.20
CA LYS A 379 8.99 16.89 29.96
C LYS A 379 8.09 16.33 28.85
N ILE A 380 8.03 14.99 28.72
CA ILE A 380 7.08 14.32 27.83
C ILE A 380 5.65 14.57 28.31
N ARG A 381 5.39 14.41 29.62
CA ARG A 381 4.07 14.58 30.23
C ARG A 381 3.50 15.97 30.00
N THR A 382 4.25 17.03 30.35
CA THR A 382 3.80 18.42 30.17
C THR A 382 3.64 18.80 28.69
N TRP A 383 4.52 18.32 27.80
CA TRP A 383 4.34 18.51 26.35
C TRP A 383 3.05 17.87 25.82
N ASN A 384 2.70 16.69 26.33
CA ASN A 384 1.46 16.01 25.97
C ASN A 384 0.24 16.71 26.57
N GLU A 385 0.33 17.31 27.76
CA GLU A 385 -0.75 18.15 28.33
C GLU A 385 -1.07 19.32 27.40
N TYR A 386 -0.06 20.01 26.85
CA TYR A 386 -0.26 21.02 25.80
C TYR A 386 -0.97 20.43 24.55
N ARG A 387 -0.52 19.29 24.03
CA ARG A 387 -1.15 18.62 22.87
C ARG A 387 -2.61 18.24 23.11
N VAL A 388 -2.98 17.92 24.36
CA VAL A 388 -4.38 17.68 24.73
C VAL A 388 -5.19 18.98 24.68
N LEU A 389 -4.66 20.08 25.23
CA LEU A 389 -5.34 21.39 25.17
C LEU A 389 -5.49 21.88 23.72
N GLU A 390 -4.45 21.74 22.89
CA GLU A 390 -4.49 22.02 21.45
C GLU A 390 -5.55 21.17 20.72
N GLY A 391 -5.56 19.85 20.93
CA GLY A 391 -6.53 18.96 20.32
C GLY A 391 -7.98 19.25 20.74
N LEU A 392 -8.16 19.72 21.98
CA LEU A 392 -9.45 20.20 22.51
C LEU A 392 -9.74 21.68 22.16
N LYS A 393 -8.86 22.35 21.42
CA LYS A 393 -8.97 23.77 21.01
C LYS A 393 -9.05 24.77 22.18
N LYS A 394 -8.53 24.40 23.34
CA LYS A 394 -8.42 25.23 24.56
C LYS A 394 -7.23 26.18 24.45
N TRP A 395 -7.29 27.11 23.48
CA TRP A 395 -6.13 27.92 23.05
C TRP A 395 -5.52 28.79 24.16
N ASP A 396 -6.33 29.39 25.02
CA ASP A 396 -5.84 30.26 26.08
C ASP A 396 -5.18 29.47 27.22
N GLU A 397 -5.77 28.32 27.61
CA GLU A 397 -5.13 27.37 28.53
C GLU A 397 -3.81 26.83 27.95
N ALA A 398 -3.78 26.54 26.64
CA ALA A 398 -2.58 26.05 25.95
C ALA A 398 -1.45 27.10 25.94
N LEU A 399 -1.76 28.38 25.72
CA LEU A 399 -0.77 29.46 25.75
C LEU A 399 -0.14 29.62 27.15
N VAL A 400 -0.97 29.61 28.21
CA VAL A 400 -0.48 29.68 29.60
C VAL A 400 0.41 28.48 29.93
N LEU A 401 0.02 27.27 29.52
CA LEU A 401 0.83 26.07 29.75
C LEU A 401 2.15 26.11 28.96
N LEU A 402 2.16 26.60 27.72
CA LEU A 402 3.38 26.72 26.91
C LEU A 402 4.39 27.71 27.54
N GLU A 403 3.91 28.80 28.12
CA GLU A 403 4.75 29.75 28.88
C GLU A 403 5.35 29.08 30.12
N GLN A 404 4.53 28.37 30.91
CA GLN A 404 4.99 27.62 32.09
C GLN A 404 6.04 26.56 31.73
N ILE A 405 5.82 25.80 30.65
CA ILE A 405 6.78 24.80 30.15
C ILE A 405 8.09 25.47 29.70
N SER A 406 7.99 26.58 28.95
CA SER A 406 9.17 27.31 28.47
C SER A 406 10.00 27.90 29.62
N GLY A 407 9.35 28.40 30.67
CA GLY A 407 10.04 28.88 31.87
C GLY A 407 10.67 27.74 32.69
N LYS A 408 9.95 26.63 32.85
CA LYS A 408 10.42 25.45 33.61
C LYS A 408 11.64 24.78 32.98
N TYR A 409 11.72 24.75 31.65
CA TYR A 409 12.84 24.18 30.90
C TYR A 409 13.68 25.25 30.19
N ALA A 410 13.84 26.44 30.78
CA ALA A 410 14.51 27.58 30.14
C ALA A 410 15.97 27.32 29.69
N SER A 411 16.67 26.36 30.34
CA SER A 411 18.02 25.93 29.94
C SER A 411 18.05 24.97 28.74
N ASP A 412 16.89 24.43 28.33
CA ASP A 412 16.75 23.53 27.19
C ASP A 412 16.28 24.32 25.96
N ALA A 413 17.23 24.88 25.22
CA ALA A 413 16.96 25.71 24.05
C ALA A 413 16.06 25.02 23.00
N ALA A 414 16.15 23.69 22.88
CA ALA A 414 15.28 22.93 21.98
C ALA A 414 13.83 22.90 22.48
N MET A 415 13.61 22.77 23.80
CA MET A 415 12.29 22.85 24.40
C MET A 415 11.70 24.26 24.34
N VAL A 416 12.50 25.29 24.65
CA VAL A 416 12.10 26.70 24.55
C VAL A 416 11.67 27.04 23.12
N ALA A 417 12.48 26.71 22.12
CA ALA A 417 12.13 26.92 20.72
C ALA A 417 10.86 26.16 20.31
N LYS A 418 10.71 24.91 20.77
CA LYS A 418 9.52 24.07 20.51
C LYS A 418 8.24 24.67 21.11
N CYS A 419 8.32 25.24 22.31
CA CYS A 419 7.22 26.00 22.91
C CYS A 419 6.94 27.29 22.14
N GLY A 420 7.97 28.05 21.76
CA GLY A 420 7.83 29.24 20.91
C GLY A 420 7.11 28.95 19.60
N TRP A 421 7.48 27.88 18.89
CA TRP A 421 6.84 27.46 17.64
C TRP A 421 5.34 27.14 17.81
N ALA A 422 4.97 26.50 18.92
CA ALA A 422 3.57 26.24 19.27
C ALA A 422 2.82 27.54 19.58
N THR A 423 3.35 28.38 20.47
CA THR A 423 2.78 29.68 20.88
C THR A 423 2.56 30.59 19.67
N ALA A 424 3.58 30.75 18.81
CA ALA A 424 3.48 31.56 17.61
C ALA A 424 2.44 31.01 16.63
N SER A 425 2.32 29.68 16.49
CA SER A 425 1.31 29.05 15.62
C SER A 425 -0.12 29.23 16.14
N ILE A 426 -0.34 29.23 17.46
CA ILE A 426 -1.65 29.56 18.05
C ILE A 426 -2.01 31.02 17.76
N TYR A 427 -1.09 31.97 18.00
CA TYR A 427 -1.32 33.38 17.69
C TYR A 427 -1.57 33.61 16.20
N HIS A 428 -0.76 33.01 15.33
CA HIS A 428 -0.83 33.16 13.87
C HIS A 428 -2.14 32.60 13.29
N TYR A 429 -2.44 31.31 13.51
CA TYR A 429 -3.54 30.64 12.80
C TYR A 429 -4.86 30.63 13.55
N GLN A 430 -4.84 30.49 14.87
CA GLN A 430 -6.07 30.31 15.68
C GLN A 430 -6.63 31.65 16.16
N LYS A 431 -5.76 32.53 16.69
CA LYS A 431 -6.18 33.83 17.23
C LYS A 431 -6.04 35.01 16.25
N LYS A 432 -5.37 34.83 15.10
CA LYS A 432 -5.06 35.88 14.09
C LYS A 432 -4.37 37.12 14.70
N LYS A 433 -3.59 36.89 15.75
CA LYS A 433 -2.81 37.86 16.52
C LYS A 433 -1.41 37.96 15.91
N TYR A 434 -1.35 38.59 14.74
CA TYR A 434 -0.16 38.55 13.88
C TYR A 434 1.05 39.23 14.52
N ASP A 435 0.87 40.35 15.24
CA ASP A 435 1.97 41.08 15.88
C ASP A 435 2.55 40.29 17.07
N GLU A 436 1.71 39.61 17.84
CA GLU A 436 2.17 38.68 18.88
C GLU A 436 2.87 37.46 18.30
N ALA A 437 2.37 36.90 17.18
CA ALA A 437 3.04 35.81 16.49
C ALA A 437 4.42 36.21 15.96
N ILE A 438 4.54 37.39 15.34
CA ILE A 438 5.82 37.93 14.82
C ILE A 438 6.85 38.06 15.94
N LYS A 439 6.49 38.65 17.09
CA LYS A 439 7.38 38.79 18.26
C LYS A 439 7.93 37.44 18.73
N VAL A 440 7.08 36.40 18.76
CA VAL A 440 7.51 35.06 19.16
C VAL A 440 8.36 34.39 18.06
N TYR A 441 8.03 34.54 16.78
CA TYR A 441 8.90 34.03 15.69
C TYR A 441 10.27 34.71 15.67
N GLN A 442 10.35 36.00 16.02
CA GLN A 442 11.61 36.73 16.18
C GLN A 442 12.43 36.16 17.35
N SER A 443 11.82 35.92 18.53
CA SER A 443 12.53 35.39 19.70
C SER A 443 12.98 33.93 19.56
N ILE A 444 12.35 33.13 18.69
CA ILE A 444 12.82 31.77 18.36
C ILE A 444 14.16 31.79 17.60
N GLY A 445 14.42 32.79 16.76
CA GLY A 445 15.71 32.96 16.09
C GLY A 445 16.12 31.81 15.14
N GLN A 446 15.17 31.13 14.49
CA GLN A 446 15.44 30.00 13.57
C GLN A 446 15.07 30.31 12.09
N PRO A 447 15.77 31.25 11.44
CA PRO A 447 15.59 31.54 10.02
C PRO A 447 16.18 30.41 9.14
N PRO A 448 15.72 30.26 7.88
CA PRO A 448 14.68 31.03 7.22
C PRO A 448 13.27 30.64 7.66
N GLY A 449 13.11 29.57 8.46
CA GLY A 449 11.81 29.05 8.88
C GLY A 449 10.95 30.08 9.62
N THR A 450 11.52 30.81 10.58
CA THR A 450 10.81 31.89 11.28
C THR A 450 10.50 33.08 10.37
N LEU A 451 11.45 33.50 9.52
CA LEU A 451 11.24 34.58 8.54
C LEU A 451 10.08 34.28 7.59
N TRP A 452 9.97 33.04 7.10
CA TRP A 452 8.84 32.60 6.26
C TRP A 452 7.49 32.78 6.97
N ARG A 453 7.42 32.59 8.31
CA ARG A 453 6.19 32.81 9.09
C ARG A 453 5.94 34.28 9.42
N ILE A 454 6.99 35.07 9.66
CA ILE A 454 6.91 36.52 9.85
C ILE A 454 6.38 37.18 8.58
N ALA A 455 6.93 36.83 7.42
CA ALA A 455 6.46 37.30 6.11
C ALA A 455 4.96 36.97 5.90
N ASP A 456 4.54 35.77 6.29
CA ASP A 456 3.14 35.30 6.18
C ASP A 456 2.20 36.05 7.15
N CYS A 457 2.66 36.36 8.37
CA CYS A 457 1.92 37.17 9.33
C CYS A 457 1.70 38.60 8.82
N HIS A 458 2.75 39.28 8.33
CA HIS A 458 2.63 40.62 7.73
C HIS A 458 1.67 40.59 6.52
N ARG A 459 1.82 39.60 5.63
CA ARG A 459 0.93 39.40 4.47
C ARG A 459 -0.53 39.24 4.88
N LEU A 460 -0.83 38.44 5.91
CA LEU A 460 -2.19 38.19 6.38
C LEU A 460 -2.80 39.39 7.12
N LYS A 461 -1.98 40.23 7.74
CA LYS A 461 -2.37 41.54 8.29
C LYS A 461 -2.57 42.63 7.21
N GLY A 462 -2.14 42.38 5.97
CA GLY A 462 -2.19 43.35 4.86
C GLY A 462 -0.97 44.27 4.79
N ASP A 463 0.06 44.03 5.59
CA ASP A 463 1.33 44.74 5.58
C ASP A 463 2.24 44.18 4.48
N ILE A 464 2.04 44.68 3.26
CA ILE A 464 2.71 44.22 2.04
C ILE A 464 4.21 44.56 2.06
N GLU A 465 4.60 45.72 2.56
CA GLU A 465 6.00 46.15 2.52
C GLU A 465 6.87 45.35 3.51
N SER A 466 6.44 45.18 4.77
CA SER A 466 7.20 44.36 5.73
C SER A 466 7.25 42.88 5.31
N SER A 467 6.19 42.35 4.69
CA SER A 467 6.18 41.00 4.13
C SER A 467 7.20 40.87 2.98
N ALA A 468 7.26 41.84 2.07
CA ALA A 468 8.24 41.90 1.00
C ALA A 468 9.68 42.04 1.52
N MET A 469 9.90 42.81 2.58
CA MET A 469 11.18 42.91 3.27
C MET A 469 11.62 41.58 3.86
N SER A 470 10.74 40.83 4.54
CA SER A 470 11.07 39.49 5.05
C SER A 470 11.42 38.52 3.91
N TYR A 471 10.72 38.55 2.77
CA TYR A 471 11.13 37.74 1.61
C TYR A 471 12.47 38.18 1.02
N ASN A 472 12.78 39.48 1.02
CA ASN A 472 14.10 39.98 0.62
C ASN A 472 15.22 39.56 1.57
N GLU A 473 14.97 39.51 2.88
CA GLU A 473 15.92 38.97 3.85
C GLU A 473 16.17 37.47 3.62
N ILE A 474 15.11 36.68 3.42
CA ILE A 474 15.23 35.25 3.09
C ILE A 474 16.07 35.07 1.82
N GLU A 475 15.81 35.87 0.79
CA GLU A 475 16.51 35.79 -0.49
C GLU A 475 18.00 36.05 -0.38
N ASN A 476 18.39 37.11 0.35
CA ASN A 476 19.78 37.52 0.45
C ASN A 476 20.58 36.67 1.45
N ALA A 477 19.97 36.22 2.54
CA ALA A 477 20.66 35.47 3.60
C ALA A 477 20.59 33.94 3.43
N PHE A 478 19.64 33.41 2.64
CA PHE A 478 19.43 31.96 2.49
C PHE A 478 19.33 31.56 1.00
N PRO A 479 20.45 31.49 0.26
CA PRO A 479 20.46 31.28 -1.20
C PRO A 479 19.66 30.07 -1.69
N ALA A 480 19.63 28.98 -0.91
CA ALA A 480 18.86 27.77 -1.23
C ALA A 480 17.33 27.99 -1.27
N GLU A 481 16.83 28.99 -0.54
CA GLU A 481 15.42 29.41 -0.51
C GLU A 481 15.16 30.65 -1.40
N GLY A 482 16.20 31.25 -1.99
CA GLY A 482 16.11 32.59 -2.59
C GLY A 482 15.18 32.70 -3.79
N ALA A 483 15.26 31.77 -4.75
CA ALA A 483 14.34 31.75 -5.90
C ALA A 483 12.87 31.64 -5.46
N LYS A 484 12.60 30.85 -4.42
CA LYS A 484 11.27 30.63 -3.85
C LYS A 484 10.78 31.85 -3.07
N ALA A 485 11.66 32.55 -2.35
CA ALA A 485 11.36 33.81 -1.68
C ALA A 485 11.06 34.95 -2.67
N ALA A 486 11.84 35.07 -3.74
CA ALA A 486 11.57 35.99 -4.83
C ALA A 486 10.20 35.73 -5.48
N LEU A 487 9.87 34.46 -5.76
CA LEU A 487 8.55 34.08 -6.28
C LEU A 487 7.41 34.43 -5.31
N ALA A 488 7.59 34.19 -4.02
CA ALA A 488 6.61 34.56 -2.99
C ALA A 488 6.40 36.08 -2.93
N ARG A 489 7.46 36.89 -3.05
CA ARG A 489 7.38 38.35 -3.13
C ARG A 489 6.66 38.84 -4.39
N GLY A 490 6.86 38.17 -5.54
CA GLY A 490 6.12 38.47 -6.77
C GLY A 490 4.62 38.21 -6.63
N ILE A 491 4.26 37.04 -6.09
CA ILE A 491 2.86 36.65 -5.82
C ILE A 491 2.21 37.55 -4.76
N LEU A 492 2.99 38.02 -3.77
CA LEU A 492 2.55 39.01 -2.78
C LEU A 492 2.11 40.32 -3.46
N TYR A 493 2.95 40.90 -4.34
CA TYR A 493 2.62 42.12 -5.07
C TYR A 493 1.44 41.91 -6.06
N GLU A 494 1.37 40.76 -6.73
CA GLU A 494 0.26 40.38 -7.61
C GLU A 494 -1.08 40.41 -6.84
N ARG A 495 -1.12 39.75 -5.68
CA ARG A 495 -2.32 39.69 -4.81
C ARG A 495 -2.67 41.03 -4.17
N ALA A 496 -1.69 41.90 -3.94
CA ALA A 496 -1.91 43.28 -3.51
C ALA A 496 -2.41 44.21 -4.64
N GLY A 497 -2.61 43.69 -5.86
CA GLY A 497 -3.00 44.48 -7.03
C GLY A 497 -1.86 45.32 -7.65
N ASN A 498 -0.64 45.25 -7.09
CA ASN A 498 0.52 46.00 -7.56
C ASN A 498 1.18 45.28 -8.75
N LYS A 499 0.48 45.29 -9.90
CA LYS A 499 0.90 44.64 -11.15
C LYS A 499 2.32 45.06 -11.56
N THR A 500 2.66 46.33 -11.42
CA THR A 500 3.98 46.88 -11.81
C THR A 500 5.12 46.19 -11.06
N ARG A 501 5.02 46.09 -9.71
CA ARG A 501 6.05 45.40 -8.92
C ARG A 501 6.02 43.89 -9.12
N ALA A 502 4.84 43.28 -9.31
CA ALA A 502 4.73 41.85 -9.60
C ALA A 502 5.45 41.47 -10.92
N ILE A 503 5.19 42.20 -12.01
CA ILE A 503 5.83 42.00 -13.31
C ILE A 503 7.36 42.19 -13.22
N ALA A 504 7.81 43.22 -12.49
CA ALA A 504 9.23 43.47 -12.28
C ALA A 504 9.91 42.29 -11.55
N GLU A 505 9.27 41.77 -10.50
CA GLU A 505 9.78 40.63 -9.72
C GLU A 505 9.82 39.34 -10.55
N PHE A 506 8.74 38.98 -11.26
CA PHE A 506 8.72 37.77 -12.09
C PHE A 506 9.76 37.82 -13.21
N ARG A 507 9.97 38.97 -13.86
CA ARG A 507 11.07 39.17 -14.83
C ARG A 507 12.45 39.02 -14.17
N ARG A 508 12.62 39.52 -12.94
CA ARG A 508 13.88 39.38 -12.19
C ARG A 508 14.18 37.92 -11.86
N ILE A 509 13.18 37.11 -11.51
CA ILE A 509 13.35 35.67 -11.26
C ILE A 509 13.91 34.96 -12.50
N MET A 510 13.34 35.22 -13.69
CA MET A 510 13.82 34.63 -14.94
C MET A 510 15.30 34.98 -15.22
N LYS A 511 15.73 36.20 -14.88
CA LYS A 511 17.11 36.66 -15.07
C LYS A 511 18.10 36.16 -14.00
N VAL A 512 17.71 36.17 -12.73
CA VAL A 512 18.61 35.88 -11.59
C VAL A 512 18.65 34.39 -11.25
N TYR A 513 17.55 33.66 -11.50
CA TYR A 513 17.42 32.25 -11.16
C TYR A 513 17.12 31.34 -12.38
N PRO A 514 17.76 31.50 -13.56
CA PRO A 514 17.39 30.79 -14.79
C PRO A 514 17.50 29.25 -14.68
N LYS A 515 18.33 28.74 -13.75
CA LYS A 515 18.50 27.30 -13.48
C LYS A 515 17.43 26.73 -12.53
N HIS A 516 16.66 27.58 -11.84
CA HIS A 516 15.54 27.17 -10.97
C HIS A 516 14.27 26.97 -11.80
N ARG A 517 14.16 25.79 -12.43
CA ARG A 517 13.11 25.48 -13.41
C ARG A 517 11.68 25.66 -12.88
N HIS A 518 11.44 25.36 -11.60
CA HIS A 518 10.09 25.44 -11.02
C HIS A 518 9.64 26.89 -10.85
N GLU A 519 10.48 27.71 -10.21
CA GLU A 519 10.21 29.12 -9.95
C GLU A 519 10.18 29.94 -11.25
N THR A 520 11.08 29.64 -12.19
CA THR A 520 11.11 30.27 -13.53
C THR A 520 9.85 29.94 -14.33
N SER A 521 9.40 28.67 -14.32
CA SER A 521 8.17 28.26 -14.99
C SER A 521 6.93 28.92 -14.38
N GLN A 522 6.85 29.03 -13.05
CA GLN A 522 5.77 29.78 -12.39
C GLN A 522 5.82 31.27 -12.72
N ALA A 523 7.00 31.89 -12.74
CA ALA A 523 7.16 33.30 -13.11
C ALA A 523 6.68 33.58 -14.55
N HIS A 524 6.99 32.70 -15.51
CA HIS A 524 6.51 32.79 -16.89
C HIS A 524 4.98 32.77 -16.97
N GLN A 525 4.35 31.75 -16.36
CA GLN A 525 2.88 31.61 -16.34
C GLN A 525 2.19 32.82 -15.68
N ARG A 526 2.81 33.39 -14.64
CA ARG A 526 2.30 34.59 -13.97
C ARG A 526 2.37 35.82 -14.86
N LEU A 527 3.48 36.02 -15.58
CA LEU A 527 3.64 37.11 -16.54
C LEU A 527 2.59 37.02 -17.66
N GLU A 528 2.39 35.84 -18.25
CA GLU A 528 1.34 35.60 -19.26
C GLU A 528 -0.05 35.94 -18.72
N SER A 529 -0.38 35.50 -17.50
CA SER A 529 -1.67 35.79 -16.86
C SER A 529 -1.90 37.27 -16.55
N LEU A 530 -0.81 38.06 -16.45
CA LEU A 530 -0.83 39.51 -16.27
C LEU A 530 -0.84 40.28 -17.59
N GLY A 531 -0.91 39.58 -18.74
CA GLY A 531 -0.92 40.18 -20.08
C GLY A 531 0.46 40.58 -20.60
N VAL A 532 1.54 40.03 -20.02
CA VAL A 532 2.91 40.25 -20.47
C VAL A 532 3.38 39.04 -21.27
N ASP A 533 3.71 39.26 -22.55
CA ASP A 533 4.37 38.24 -23.34
C ASP A 533 5.76 37.94 -22.74
N ALA A 534 5.95 36.70 -22.29
CA ALA A 534 7.17 36.22 -21.65
C ALA A 534 8.05 35.36 -22.59
N THR A 535 7.57 35.07 -23.80
CA THR A 535 8.21 34.10 -24.73
C THR A 535 9.62 34.52 -25.17
N GLY A 536 9.94 35.82 -25.16
CA GLY A 536 11.26 36.36 -25.52
C GLY A 536 12.30 36.40 -24.38
N LEU A 537 11.95 36.08 -23.13
CA LEU A 537 12.87 36.19 -21.98
C LEU A 537 13.66 34.90 -21.67
N GLY A 538 13.44 33.83 -22.43
CA GLY A 538 14.10 32.53 -22.24
C GLY A 538 15.43 32.34 -22.97
N ALA A 539 15.80 33.25 -23.87
CA ALA A 539 17.07 33.22 -24.59
C ALA A 539 18.10 34.10 -23.86
N VAL A 540 18.86 33.48 -22.96
CA VAL A 540 20.12 34.06 -22.50
C VAL A 540 21.22 33.43 -23.36
N ASP A 541 21.81 34.23 -24.26
CA ASP A 541 22.94 33.79 -25.08
C ASP A 541 24.12 33.38 -24.17
N GLU A 542 24.58 32.15 -24.32
CA GLU A 542 25.91 31.74 -23.85
C GLU A 542 26.94 32.26 -24.86
N ALA A 543 27.44 33.49 -24.63
CA ALA A 543 28.53 34.06 -25.42
C ALA A 543 29.48 34.90 -24.55
N TYR A 544 30.76 34.46 -24.53
CA TYR A 544 31.96 35.05 -23.90
C TYR A 544 32.12 34.86 -22.38
#